data_AF-A0A413JYK9-F1
#
_entry.id   AF-A0A413JYK9-F1
#
_cell.length_a   1.000
_cell.length_b   1.000
_cell.length_c   1.000
_cell.angle_alpha   90.00
_cell.angle_beta   90.00
_cell.angle_gamma   90.00
#
_symmetry.space_group_name_H-M   'P 1'
#
loop_
_entity.id
_entity.type
_entity.pdbx_description
1 polymer ?
#
loop_
_entity_poly.entity_id
_entity_poly.type
_entity_poly.pdbx_seq_one_letter_code
_entity_poly.pdbx_strand_id
1 'polypeptide(L)' 'MGEVFDNVMIGAGAKILPSVTIGNNVKVGANCVVVEDVPDNCTVVLPKPRVIGKRPKMMS' A
#
# COMPACT_ATOMS: atom_id res chain seq x y z
N MET A 1 18.81 2.51 11.26
CA MET A 1 18.99 1.04 11.20
C MET A 1 17.78 0.51 10.45
N GLY A 2 17.98 -0.18 9.33
CA GLY A 2 16.87 -0.84 8.62
C GLY A 2 16.63 -2.20 9.26
N GLU A 3 15.40 -2.48 9.68
CA GLU A 3 15.03 -3.79 10.20
C GLU A 3 14.78 -4.74 9.03
N VAL A 4 15.35 -5.95 9.12
CA VAL A 4 15.16 -7.01 8.13
C VAL A 4 13.89 -7.75 8.52
N PHE A 5 12.87 -7.69 7.66
CA PHE A 5 11.59 -8.37 7.85
C PHE A 5 11.62 -9.74 7.16
N ASP A 6 11.27 -10.80 7.87
CA ASP A 6 11.25 -12.15 7.32
C ASP A 6 9.97 -12.41 6.51
N ASN A 7 10.15 -13.04 5.35
CA ASN A 7 9.05 -13.53 4.50
C ASN A 7 8.03 -12.43 4.08
N VAL A 8 8.53 -11.23 3.77
CA VAL A 8 7.69 -10.14 3.27
C VAL A 8 7.60 -10.17 1.73
N MET A 9 6.38 -10.12 1.22
CA MET A 9 6.09 -9.96 -0.21
C MET A 9 5.77 -8.50 -0.52
N ILE A 10 6.52 -7.87 -1.42
CA ILE A 10 6.26 -6.53 -1.91
C ILE A 10 5.79 -6.58 -3.37
N GLY A 11 4.53 -6.24 -3.60
CA GLY A 11 3.94 -6.18 -4.93
C GLY A 11 4.58 -5.11 -5.81
N ALA A 12 4.56 -5.33 -7.13
CA ALA A 12 5.15 -4.40 -8.10
C ALA A 12 4.57 -2.98 -7.94
N GLY A 13 5.45 -1.97 -7.97
CA GLY A 13 5.07 -0.56 -7.86
C GLY A 13 4.62 -0.11 -6.47
N ALA A 14 4.63 -0.98 -5.46
CA ALA A 14 4.36 -0.58 -4.09
C ALA A 14 5.42 0.41 -3.57
N LYS A 15 5.02 1.29 -2.66
CA LYS A 15 5.90 2.25 -1.99
C LYS A 15 5.68 2.15 -0.48
N ILE A 16 6.77 1.99 0.25
CA ILE A 16 6.79 2.07 1.72
C ILE A 16 7.44 3.40 2.07
N LEU A 17 6.75 4.25 2.82
CA LEU A 17 7.31 5.53 3.23
C LEU A 17 8.40 5.36 4.30
N PRO A 18 9.34 6.33 4.40
CA PRO A 18 10.32 6.33 5.48
C PRO A 18 9.64 6.28 6.85
N SER A 19 10.32 5.65 7.82
CA SER A 19 9.86 5.48 9.21
C SER A 19 8.67 4.54 9.42
N VAL A 20 8.25 3.79 8.39
CA VAL A 20 7.26 2.70 8.52
C VAL A 20 7.95 1.37 8.80
N THR A 21 7.41 0.63 9.76
CA THR A 21 7.81 -0.73 10.15
C THR A 21 6.85 -1.76 9.54
N ILE A 22 7.38 -2.86 8.99
CA ILE A 22 6.59 -3.82 8.19
C ILE A 22 6.37 -5.19 8.82
N GLY A 23 6.84 -5.57 10.01
CA GLY A 23 6.50 -6.89 10.57
C GLY A 23 6.82 -8.12 9.69
N ASN A 24 6.61 -9.31 10.23
CA ASN A 24 6.94 -10.58 9.56
C ASN A 24 5.74 -11.16 8.80
N ASN A 25 6.01 -11.92 7.74
CA ASN A 25 4.98 -12.60 6.93
C ASN A 25 3.94 -11.65 6.31
N VAL A 26 4.31 -10.39 6.06
CA VAL A 26 3.41 -9.39 5.49
C VAL A 26 3.37 -9.46 3.97
N LYS A 27 2.19 -9.25 3.38
CA LYS A 27 1.99 -9.12 1.94
C LYS A 27 1.51 -7.72 1.59
N VAL A 28 2.31 -6.97 0.84
CA VAL A 28 1.95 -5.64 0.33
C VAL A 28 1.48 -5.77 -1.11
N GLY A 29 0.25 -5.33 -1.39
CA GLY A 29 -0.34 -5.38 -2.73
C GLY A 29 0.37 -4.46 -3.74
N ALA A 30 0.23 -4.77 -5.04
CA ALA A 30 0.78 -3.95 -6.12
C ALA A 30 0.23 -2.51 -6.06
N ASN A 31 1.10 -1.52 -6.33
CA ASN A 31 0.79 -0.08 -6.25
C ASN A 31 0.25 0.41 -4.88
N CYS A 32 0.39 -0.35 -3.80
CA CYS A 32 0.02 0.10 -2.45
C CYS A 32 1.03 1.15 -1.95
N VAL A 33 0.54 2.19 -1.27
CA VAL A 33 1.38 3.17 -0.57
C VAL A 33 1.17 2.96 0.93
N VAL A 34 2.19 2.45 1.61
CA VAL A 34 2.14 2.17 3.05
C VAL A 34 2.70 3.35 3.81
N VAL A 35 1.87 3.94 4.67
CA VAL A 35 2.15 5.19 5.41
C VAL A 35 2.10 5.02 6.93
N GLU A 36 1.75 3.83 7.39
CA GLU A 36 1.60 3.44 8.80
C GLU A 36 2.19 2.04 9.01
N ASP A 37 2.61 1.75 10.23
CA ASP A 37 3.19 0.46 10.60
C ASP A 37 2.22 -0.69 10.31
N VAL A 38 2.77 -1.80 9.82
CA VAL A 38 2.02 -3.01 9.50
C VAL A 38 2.44 -4.13 10.46
N PRO A 39 1.50 -4.70 11.23
CA PRO A 39 1.82 -5.79 12.14
C PRO A 39 2.02 -7.11 11.39
N ASP A 40 2.63 -8.06 12.08
CA ASP A 40 2.91 -9.41 11.56
C ASP A 40 1.66 -10.10 10.98
N ASN A 41 1.90 -10.99 10.02
CA ASN A 41 0.90 -11.87 9.39
C ASN A 41 -0.27 -11.13 8.70
N CYS A 42 -0.04 -9.88 8.29
CA CYS A 42 -1.06 -9.06 7.63
C CYS A 42 -0.91 -9.01 6.10
N THR A 43 -2.01 -8.65 5.44
CA THR A 43 -2.01 -8.28 4.02
C THR A 43 -2.54 -6.87 3.89
N VAL A 44 -1.77 -5.99 3.26
CA VAL A 44 -2.13 -4.59 3.03
C VAL A 44 -2.28 -4.32 1.55
N VAL A 45 -3.34 -3.61 1.17
CA VAL A 45 -3.68 -3.31 -0.22
C VAL A 45 -4.11 -1.85 -0.36
N LEU A 46 -4.11 -1.34 -1.58
CA LEU A 46 -4.70 -0.03 -1.84
C LEU A 46 -6.22 -0.04 -1.52
N PRO A 47 -6.76 1.06 -1.00
CA PRO A 47 -8.20 1.20 -0.82
C PRO A 47 -8.92 1.16 -2.17
N LYS A 48 -10.19 0.75 -2.16
CA LYS A 48 -11.03 0.74 -3.37
C LYS A 48 -10.98 2.14 -4.05
N PRO A 49 -10.76 2.21 -5.38
CA PRO A 49 -10.83 3.46 -6.11
C PRO A 49 -12.15 4.18 -5.84
N ARG A 50 -12.06 5.49 -5.63
CA ARG A 50 -13.22 6.33 -5.31
C ARG A 50 -13.29 7.52 -6.26
N VAL A 51 -14.51 7.83 -6.71
CA VAL A 51 -14.77 8.97 -7.59
C VAL A 51 -14.82 10.24 -6.75
N ILE A 52 -13.92 11.18 -7.01
CA ILE A 52 -13.83 12.47 -6.29
C ILE A 52 -14.42 13.65 -7.06
N GLY A 53 -14.85 13.44 -8.31
CA GLY A 53 -15.49 14.46 -9.13
C GLY A 53 -16.06 13.88 -10.42
N LYS A 54 -17.14 14.49 -10.91
CA LYS A 54 -17.72 14.22 -12.23
C LYS A 54 -17.57 15.49 -13.05
N ARG A 55 -16.91 15.42 -14.21
CA ARG A 55 -16.93 16.54 -15.15
C ARG A 55 -18.34 16.68 -15.73
N PRO A 56 -18.85 17.91 -15.92
CA PRO A 56 -20.10 18.11 -16.66
C PRO A 56 -20.01 17.41 -18.02
N LYS A 57 -21.07 16.70 -18.42
CA LYS A 57 -21.16 16.21 -19.79
C LYS A 57 -21.24 17.43 -20.71
N MET A 58 -20.25 17.61 -21.57
CA MET A 58 -20.34 18.60 -22.63
C MET A 58 -21.39 18.09 -23.62
N MET A 59 -22.48 18.83 -23.78
CA MET A 59 -23.52 18.49 -24.75
C MET A 59 -22.94 18.71 -26.15
N SER A 60 -23.07 17.70 -27.02
CA SER A 60 -22.77 17.81 -28.44
C SER A 60 -23.80 18.68 -29.16
#